data_AF-A0A0B2PHW0-F1
#
_entry.id   AF-A0A0B2PHW0-F1
#
_cell.length_a   1.000
_cell.length_b   1.000
_cell.length_c   1.000
_cell.angle_alpha   90.00
_cell.angle_beta   90.00
_cell.angle_gamma   90.00
#
_symmetry.space_group_name_H-M   'P 1'
#
loop_
_entity.id
_entity.type
_entity.pdbx_description
1 polymer ?
#
loop_
_entity_poly.entity_id
_entity_poly.type
_entity_poly.pdbx_seq_one_letter_code
_entity_poly.pdbx_strand_id
1 'polypeptide(L)'
;MEEEQEKLLLHSYPHYWGFTPEEDYYKQQGITSTTSFFTTPLGLKLFTRSWLPNPSSTPPRALIFMLHGYSWTICVTAPNPGWGLWWSF
;
A
#
# COMPACT_ATOMS: atom_id res chain seq x y z
N MET A 1 -27.09 -7.36 -15.54
CA MET A 1 -27.21 -8.51 -14.62
C MET A 1 -25.82 -8.94 -14.18
N GLU A 2 -24.93 -9.26 -15.12
CA GLU A 2 -23.51 -9.56 -14.83
C GLU A 2 -22.76 -8.40 -14.14
N GLU A 3 -22.97 -7.17 -14.60
CA GLU A 3 -22.32 -5.96 -14.05
C GLU A 3 -22.72 -5.66 -12.59
N GLU A 4 -23.94 -6.03 -12.18
CA GLU A 4 -24.39 -5.91 -10.80
C GLU A 4 -23.82 -7.02 -9.91
N GLN A 5 -23.68 -8.23 -10.45
CA GLN A 5 -22.99 -9.34 -9.78
C GLN A 5 -21.50 -9.06 -9.57
N GLU A 6 -20.81 -8.45 -10.55
CA GLU A 6 -19.42 -8.03 -10.37
C GLU A 6 -19.27 -6.95 -9.29
N LYS A 7 -20.19 -5.98 -9.21
CA LYS A 7 -20.17 -4.96 -8.14
C LYS A 7 -20.43 -5.56 -6.76
N LEU A 8 -21.32 -6.56 -6.66
CA LEU A 8 -21.56 -7.29 -5.42
C LEU A 8 -20.33 -8.10 -4.98
N LEU A 9 -19.65 -8.72 -5.94
CA LEU A 9 -18.38 -9.43 -5.69
C LEU A 9 -17.27 -8.46 -5.29
N LEU A 10 -17.19 -7.28 -5.91
CA LEU A 10 -16.25 -6.23 -5.54
C LEU A 10 -16.42 -5.81 -4.06
N HIS A 11 -17.66 -5.67 -3.61
CA HIS A 11 -17.99 -5.35 -2.22
C HIS A 11 -17.67 -6.49 -1.24
N SER A 12 -17.46 -7.71 -1.72
CA SER A 12 -17.15 -8.89 -0.90
C SER A 12 -15.65 -9.19 -0.80
N TYR A 13 -14.80 -8.53 -1.59
CA TYR A 13 -13.37 -8.77 -1.50
C TYR A 13 -12.79 -8.14 -0.23
N PRO A 14 -11.86 -8.84 0.45
CA PRO A 14 -11.20 -8.31 1.64
C PRO A 14 -10.28 -7.14 1.31
N HIS A 15 -9.78 -7.07 0.07
CA HIS A 15 -8.93 -6.00 -0.42
C HIS A 15 -9.36 -5.60 -1.84
N TYR A 16 -8.97 -4.40 -2.28
CA TYR A 16 -9.25 -3.99 -3.67
C TYR A 16 -8.57 -4.88 -4.71
N TRP A 17 -7.49 -5.58 -4.33
CA TRP A 17 -6.80 -6.58 -5.15
C TRP A 17 -7.37 -8.00 -4.99
N GLY A 18 -8.56 -8.14 -4.43
CA GLY A 18 -9.24 -9.42 -4.27
C GLY A 18 -8.80 -10.17 -3.01
N PHE A 19 -8.65 -11.48 -3.13
CA PHE A 19 -8.33 -12.40 -2.02
C PHE A 19 -6.84 -12.70 -1.85
N THR A 20 -5.98 -12.12 -2.70
CA THR A 20 -4.54 -12.38 -2.61
C THR A 20 -3.99 -11.85 -1.28
N PRO A 21 -3.23 -12.65 -0.52
CA PRO A 21 -2.55 -12.15 0.68
C PRO A 21 -1.68 -10.94 0.35
N GLU A 22 -1.63 -9.96 1.26
CA GLU A 22 -0.89 -8.71 1.07
C GLU A 22 0.57 -8.93 0.61
N GLU A 23 1.27 -9.87 1.25
CA GLU A 23 2.67 -10.16 0.93
C GLU A 23 2.86 -10.67 -0.51
N ASP A 24 1.96 -11.54 -0.96
CA ASP A 24 2.00 -12.10 -2.30
C ASP A 24 1.63 -11.05 -3.34
N TYR A 25 0.66 -10.20 -3.03
CA TYR A 25 0.31 -9.06 -3.88
C TYR A 25 1.52 -8.15 -4.09
N TYR A 26 2.24 -7.75 -3.03
CA TYR A 26 3.43 -6.92 -3.19
C TYR A 26 4.56 -7.60 -3.95
N LYS A 27 4.80 -8.90 -3.71
CA LYS A 27 5.78 -9.65 -4.48
C LYS A 27 5.45 -9.63 -5.98
N GLN A 28 4.18 -9.83 -6.35
CA GLN A 28 3.73 -9.74 -7.74
C GLN A 28 3.94 -8.34 -8.33
N GLN A 29 3.77 -7.29 -7.53
CA GLN A 29 4.06 -5.91 -7.94
C GLN A 29 5.56 -5.56 -7.90
N GLY A 30 6.45 -6.50 -7.53
CA GLY A 30 7.88 -6.22 -7.39
C GLY A 30 8.18 -5.22 -6.28
N ILE A 31 7.40 -5.25 -5.20
CA ILE A 31 7.53 -4.36 -4.05
C ILE A 31 7.97 -5.18 -2.83
N THR A 32 8.98 -4.69 -2.13
CA THR A 32 9.32 -5.18 -0.78
C THR A 32 8.67 -4.26 0.24
N SER A 33 7.67 -4.78 0.95
CA SER A 33 7.03 -4.04 2.04
C SER A 33 7.65 -4.40 3.39
N THR A 34 7.67 -3.45 4.33
CA THR A 34 8.11 -3.72 5.70
C THR A 34 7.29 -2.90 6.68
N THR A 35 6.88 -3.56 7.76
CA THR A 35 6.16 -2.98 8.88
C THR A 35 7.06 -2.90 10.10
N SER A 36 7.06 -1.76 10.78
CA SER A 36 7.81 -1.54 12.01
C SER A 36 7.03 -0.66 12.97
N PHE A 37 7.50 -0.61 14.22
CA PHE A 37 6.93 0.25 15.24
C PHE A 37 8.03 1.03 15.93
N PHE A 38 7.77 2.31 16.15
CA PHE A 38 8.65 3.20 16.88
C PHE A 38 7.99 3.65 18.18
N THR A 39 8.67 3.43 19.31
CA THR A 39 8.18 3.87 20.61
C THR A 39 8.80 5.22 20.97
N THR A 40 7.97 6.22 21.19
CA THR A 40 8.39 7.54 21.64
C THR A 40 8.85 7.51 23.11
N PRO A 41 9.65 8.50 23.56
CA PRO A 41 10.02 8.61 24.98
C PRO A 41 8.83 8.68 25.96
N LEU A 42 7.65 9.11 25.47
CA LEU A 42 6.40 9.16 26.24
C LEU A 42 5.65 7.82 26.25
N GLY A 43 6.20 6.76 25.65
CA GLY A 43 5.59 5.43 25.60
C GLY A 43 4.58 5.22 24.48
N LEU A 44 4.32 6.22 23.63
CA LEU A 44 3.43 6.07 22.47
C LEU A 44 4.10 5.22 21.39
N LYS A 45 3.38 4.23 20.85
CA LYS A 45 3.84 3.33 19.80
C LYS A 45 3.31 3.77 18.44
N LEU A 46 4.18 4.29 17.59
CA LEU A 46 3.87 4.70 16.22
C LEU A 46 4.05 3.52 15.28
N PHE A 47 3.03 3.25 14.48
CA PHE A 47 3.13 2.31 13.37
C PHE A 47 3.77 2.99 12.17
N THR A 48 4.73 2.32 11.55
CA THR A 48 5.37 2.77 10.32
C THR A 48 5.39 1.64 9.29
N ARG A 49 5.11 2.00 8.03
CA ARG A 49 5.20 1.07 6.91
C ARG A 49 6.00 1.69 5.78
N SER A 50 6.78 0.86 5.11
CA SER A 50 7.63 1.25 3.98
C SER A 50 7.43 0.28 2.83
N TRP A 51 7.61 0.78 1.61
CA TRP A 51 7.55 0.02 0.37
C TRP A 51 8.75 0.42 -0.48
N LEU A 52 9.57 -0.56 -0.82
CA LEU A 52 10.74 -0.39 -1.67
C LEU A 52 10.46 -1.05 -3.02
N PRO A 53 10.68 -0.35 -4.15
CA PRO A 53 10.62 -0.99 -5.46
C PRO A 53 11.77 -1.99 -5.60
N ASN A 54 11.58 -3.00 -6.46
CA ASN A 54 12.63 -3.96 -6.76
C ASN A 54 13.89 -3.24 -7.28
N PRO A 55 15.05 -3.39 -6.59
CA PRO A 55 16.29 -2.71 -6.96
C PRO A 55 16.78 -3.09 -8.37
N SER A 56 16.35 -4.23 -8.90
CA SER A 56 16.72 -4.69 -10.24
C SER A 56 16.06 -3.93 -11.38
N SER A 57 14.96 -3.18 -11.15
CA SER A 57 14.27 -2.45 -12.23
C SER A 57 14.77 -1.03 -12.39
N THR A 58 14.92 -0.30 -11.27
CA THR A 58 15.38 1.10 -11.25
C THR A 58 15.95 1.47 -9.88
N PRO A 59 17.08 2.19 -9.81
CA PRO A 59 17.59 2.67 -8.53
C PRO A 59 16.66 3.72 -7.92
N PRO A 60 16.41 3.68 -6.60
CA PRO A 60 15.61 4.70 -5.92
C PRO A 60 16.19 6.09 -6.12
N ARG A 61 15.34 7.06 -6.49
CA ARG A 61 15.75 8.46 -6.74
C ARG A 61 15.58 9.37 -5.52
N ALA A 62 14.63 9.04 -4.65
CA ALA A 62 14.28 9.82 -3.48
C ALA A 62 13.56 8.95 -2.45
N LEU A 63 13.52 9.42 -1.19
CA LEU A 63 12.67 8.89 -0.14
C LEU A 63 11.50 9.84 0.08
N ILE A 64 10.29 9.30 0.16
CA ILE A 64 9.08 10.07 0.44
C ILE A 64 8.51 9.61 1.77
N PHE A 65 8.44 10.54 2.72
CA PHE A 65 7.82 10.31 4.02
C PHE A 65 6.41 10.86 4.00
N MET A 66 5.44 10.00 4.29
CA MET A 66 4.04 10.35 4.26
C MET A 66 3.48 10.16 5.67
N LEU A 67 2.96 11.25 6.23
CA LEU A 67 2.27 11.25 7.51
C LEU A 67 0.81 11.55 7.23
N HIS A 68 -0.05 10.79 7.88
CA HIS A 68 -1.47 10.90 7.69
C HIS A 68 -2.14 11.16 9.06
N GLY A 69 -3.20 11.98 9.06
CA GLY A 69 -3.96 12.34 10.26
C GLY A 69 -4.87 11.20 10.74
N TYR A 70 -5.99 11.54 11.36
CA TYR A 70 -7.01 10.55 11.72
C TYR A 70 -8.01 10.44 10.56
N SER A 71 -8.19 9.23 10.00
CA SER A 71 -9.18 8.91 8.94
C SER A 71 -9.00 9.59 7.56
N TRP A 72 -7.92 9.27 6.83
CA TRP A 72 -7.71 9.69 5.43
C TRP A 72 -6.73 8.72 4.75
N THR A 73 -6.77 8.75 3.43
CA THR A 73 -6.02 7.89 2.51
C THR A 73 -4.83 8.65 1.97
N ILE A 74 -3.66 8.00 1.92
CA ILE A 74 -2.46 8.58 1.28
C ILE A 74 -2.46 8.15 -0.18
N CYS A 75 -2.35 9.13 -1.08
CA CYS A 75 -2.26 8.90 -2.53
C CYS A 75 -1.00 9.61 -3.03
N VAL A 76 -0.04 8.86 -3.58
CA VAL A 76 1.15 9.47 -4.19
C VAL A 76 1.28 8.98 -5.62
N THR A 77 1.17 9.93 -6.54
CA THR A 77 1.45 9.75 -7.96
C THR A 77 2.92 10.04 -8.22
N ALA A 78 3.69 9.00 -8.54
CA ALA A 78 5.01 9.18 -9.16
C ALA A 78 4.82 9.55 -10.65
N PRO A 79 5.77 10.26 -11.28
CA PRO A 79 5.64 10.77 -12.66
C PRO A 79 5.66 9.68 -13.76
N ASN A 80 5.41 8.41 -13.42
CA ASN A 80 5.25 7.33 -14.37
C ASN A 80 3.84 6.73 -14.19
N PRO A 81 2.96 6.74 -15.21
CA PRO A 81 1.54 6.43 -15.07
C PRO A 81 1.21 4.96 -14.71
N GLY A 82 2.21 4.14 -14.39
CA GLY A 82 2.04 2.73 -14.02
C GLY A 82 2.06 2.42 -12.52
N TRP A 83 2.30 3.40 -11.64
CA TRP A 83 2.44 3.14 -10.20
C TRP A 83 1.51 4.04 -9.38
N GLY A 84 0.24 3.63 -9.29
CA GLY A 84 -0.67 4.10 -8.26
C GLY A 84 -0.58 3.14 -7.06
N LEU A 85 0.10 3.55 -5.99
CA LEU A 85 0.01 2.85 -4.71
C LEU A 85 -1.20 3.39 -3.97
N TRP A 86 -2.27 2.59 -3.98
CA TRP A 86 -3.51 2.85 -3.26
C TRP A 86 -3.62 1.85 -2.12
N TRP A 87 -4.03 2.32 -0.95
CA TRP A 87 -4.23 1.52 0.26
C TRP A 87 -5.62 1.76 0.84
N SER A 88 -6.32 0.68 1.20
CA SER A 88 -7.51 0.71 2.05
C SER A 88 -7.34 -0.33 3.16
N PHE A 89 -7.78 0.04 4.37
CA PHE A 89 -7.83 -0.83 5.56
C PHE A 89 -8.54 -2.15 5.30
#